data_AF-A0A7J2XXQ7-F1
#
_entry.id   AF-A0A7J2XXQ7-F1
#
_cell.length_a   1.000
_cell.length_b   1.000
_cell.length_c   1.000
_cell.angle_alpha   90.00
_cell.angle_beta   90.00
_cell.angle_gamma   90.00
#
_symmetry.space_group_name_H-M   'P 1'
#
loop_
_entity.id
_entity.type
_entity.pdbx_description
1 polymer ?
#
loop_
_entity_poly.entity_id
_entity_poly.type
_entity_poly.pdbx_seq_one_letter_code
_entity_poly.pdbx_strand_id
1 'polypeptide(L)' 'MGKLKAGFYSLTGCQGEYLTILGMEDVLLDLLSLVDIAEFKLASSKEYDGKVDIAF' A
#
# COMPACT_ATOMS: atom_id res chain seq x y z
N MET A 1 19.69 5.65 3.23
CA MET A 1 18.73 4.61 3.63
C MET A 1 17.55 4.67 2.67
N GLY A 2 17.07 3.53 2.16
CA GLY A 2 15.90 3.49 1.28
C GLY A 2 14.59 3.74 2.04
N LYS A 3 13.50 4.02 1.32
CA LYS A 3 12.16 4.09 1.92
C LYS A 3 11.74 2.74 2.47
N LEU A 4 10.91 2.74 3.52
CA LEU A 4 10.29 1.53 4.05
C LEU A 4 9.31 0.94 3.03
N LYS A 5 9.21 -0.38 2.97
CA LYS A 5 8.29 -1.10 2.10
C LYS A 5 6.99 -1.41 2.81
N ALA A 6 5.87 -0.96 2.25
CA ALA A 6 4.53 -1.24 2.74
C ALA A 6 3.76 -2.15 1.77
N GLY A 7 3.12 -3.19 2.30
CA GLY A 7 2.20 -4.06 1.56
C GLY A 7 0.78 -4.00 2.11
N PHE A 8 -0.21 -4.05 1.23
CA PHE A 8 -1.64 -4.03 1.53
C PHE A 8 -2.28 -5.33 1.03
N TYR A 9 -2.71 -6.19 1.96
CA TYR A 9 -3.09 -7.56 1.69
C TYR A 9 -4.53 -7.86 2.12
N SER A 10 -5.41 -8.03 1.14
CA SER A 10 -6.78 -8.50 1.43
C SER A 10 -6.81 -10.01 1.54
N LEU A 11 -7.38 -10.49 2.65
CA LEU A 11 -7.66 -11.91 2.85
C LEU A 11 -9.06 -12.24 2.31
N THR A 12 -10.07 -12.30 3.19
CA THR A 12 -11.45 -12.67 2.83
C THR A 12 -12.40 -11.47 2.77
N GLY A 13 -11.88 -10.24 2.75
CA GLY A 13 -12.65 -9.00 2.72
C GLY A 13 -13.00 -8.52 1.31
N CYS A 14 -13.92 -7.55 1.20
CA CYS A 14 -14.30 -6.93 -0.06
C CYS A 14 -13.37 -5.79 -0.50
N GLN A 15 -12.34 -5.46 0.30
CA GLN A 15 -11.39 -4.36 0.06
C GLN A 15 -11.99 -2.95 0.18
N GLY A 16 -13.11 -2.81 0.90
CA GLY A 16 -13.73 -1.50 1.13
C GLY A 16 -12.83 -0.51 1.87
N GLU A 17 -12.06 -0.98 2.87
CA GLU A 17 -11.12 -0.12 3.61
C GLU A 17 -10.03 0.48 2.72
N TYR A 18 -9.62 -0.24 1.69
CA TYR A 18 -8.59 0.21 0.77
C TYR A 18 -9.08 1.31 -0.17
N LEU A 19 -10.37 1.34 -0.50
CA LEU A 19 -10.97 2.47 -1.19
C LEU A 19 -10.96 3.72 -0.32
N THR A 20 -11.14 3.58 0.99
CA THR A 20 -10.98 4.70 1.93
C THR A 20 -9.55 5.22 1.94
N ILE A 21 -8.54 4.35 1.90
CA ILE A 21 -7.13 4.74 1.80
C ILE A 21 -6.85 5.49 0.49
N LEU A 22 -7.38 5.00 -0.64
CA LEU A 22 -7.26 5.69 -1.93
C LEU A 22 -7.93 7.07 -1.93
N GLY A 23 -9.03 7.21 -1.19
CA GLY A 23 -9.75 8.47 -1.02
C GLY A 23 -9.11 9.48 -0.08
N MET A 24 -7.90 9.20 0.45
CA MET A 24 -7.17 10.15 1.32
C MET A 24 -6.49 11.29 0.54
N GLU A 25 -6.53 11.26 -0.80
CA GLU A 25 -6.04 12.32 -1.70
C GLU A 25 -4.61 12.79 -1.36
N ASP A 26 -4.45 14.04 -0.92
CA ASP A 26 -3.14 14.63 -0.62
C ASP A 26 -2.40 13.87 0.50
N VAL A 27 -3.12 13.37 1.49
CA VAL A 27 -2.51 12.60 2.60
C VAL A 27 -1.93 11.28 2.10
N LEU A 28 -2.54 10.68 1.06
CA LEU A 28 -1.97 9.50 0.42
C LEU A 28 -0.64 9.85 -0.26
N LEU A 29 -0.56 10.98 -0.96
CA LEU A 29 0.68 11.42 -1.61
C LEU A 29 1.80 11.65 -0.59
N ASP A 30 1.47 12.27 0.55
CA ASP A 30 2.41 12.46 1.66
C ASP A 30 2.89 11.12 2.21
N LEU A 31 2.00 10.14 2.37
CA LEU A 31 2.37 8.78 2.80
C LEU A 31 3.33 8.11 1.79
N LEU A 32 3.04 8.20 0.50
CA LEU A 32 3.88 7.65 -0.58
C LEU A 32 5.23 8.37 -0.69
N SER A 33 5.35 9.59 -0.17
CA SER A 33 6.63 10.28 -0.06
C SER A 33 7.55 9.60 0.99
N LEU A 34 6.98 8.93 1.99
CA LEU A 34 7.69 8.29 3.10
C LEU A 34 7.96 6.79 2.88
N VAL A 35 7.04 6.10 2.20
CA VAL A 35 7.10 4.64 1.97
C VAL A 35 7.05 4.28 0.49
N ASP A 36 7.64 3.15 0.13
CA ASP A 36 7.42 2.51 -1.15
C ASP A 36 6.28 1.49 -1.02
N ILE A 37 5.27 1.62 -1.88
CA ILE A 37 4.28 0.55 -2.03
C ILE A 37 4.96 -0.64 -2.70
N ALA A 38 5.09 -1.71 -1.92
CA ALA A 38 5.57 -3.00 -2.37
C ALA A 38 4.45 -3.78 -3.05
N GLU A 39 3.27 -3.85 -2.43
CA GLU A 39 2.10 -4.54 -2.97
C GLU A 39 0.82 -3.79 -2.59
N PHE A 40 -0.02 -3.44 -3.57
CA PHE A 40 -1.36 -2.91 -3.33
C PHE A 40 -2.23 -3.09 -4.58
N LYS A 41 -3.06 -4.14 -4.60
CA LYS A 41 -3.82 -4.55 -5.79
C LYS A 41 -4.78 -3.51 -6.37
N LEU A 42 -5.27 -2.57 -5.57
CA LEU A 42 -6.15 -1.50 -6.04
C LEU A 42 -5.40 -0.28 -6.57
N ALA A 43 -4.13 -0.09 -6.18
CA ALA A 43 -3.31 1.05 -6.59
C ALA A 43 -2.25 0.70 -7.65
N SER A 44 -1.85 -0.57 -7.74
CA SER A 44 -0.76 -1.03 -8.61
C SER A 44 -0.95 -2.47 -9.06
N SER A 45 -0.54 -2.76 -10.29
CA SER A 45 -0.39 -4.13 -10.82
C SER A 45 1.00 -4.73 -10.57
N LYS A 46 1.86 -4.02 -9.82
CA LYS A 46 3.21 -4.48 -9.50
C LYS A 46 3.13 -5.65 -8.53
N GLU A 47 3.79 -6.75 -8.88
CA GLU A 47 3.96 -7.91 -8.00
C GLU A 47 5.29 -7.78 -7.25
N TYR A 48 5.29 -8.12 -5.95
CA TYR A 48 6.47 -8.06 -5.10
C TYR A 48 6.58 -9.32 -4.24
N ASP A 49 7.57 -10.15 -4.56
CA ASP A 49 7.81 -11.44 -3.88
C ASP A 49 8.86 -11.32 -2.74
N GLY A 50 8.98 -10.12 -2.15
CA GLY A 50 9.95 -9.84 -1.10
C GLY A 50 9.29 -9.60 0.26
N LYS A 51 10.13 -9.49 1.31
CA LYS A 51 9.66 -9.07 2.64
C LYS A 51 9.32 -7.58 2.62
N VAL A 52 8.20 -7.24 3.25
CA VAL A 52 7.82 -5.86 3.56
C VAL A 52 8.24 -5.49 4.98
N ASP A 53 8.47 -4.21 5.20
CA ASP A 53 8.75 -3.68 6.54
C ASP A 53 7.44 -3.49 7.33
N ILE A 54 6.34 -3.19 6.63
CA ILE A 54 5.02 -2.96 7.20
C ILE A 54 3.96 -3.69 6.34
N ALA A 55 3.04 -4.40 6.99
CA ALA A 55 1.93 -5.10 6.35
C ALA A 55 0.59 -4.62 6.92
N PHE A 56 -0.31 -4.22 6.03
CA PHE A 56 -1.68 -3.80 6.30
C PHE A 56 -2.69 -4.78 5.72
#